data_AF-A0AAU2A6G8-F1
#
_entry.id   AF-A0AAU2A6G8-F1
#
_cell.length_a   1.000
_cell.length_b   1.000
_cell.length_c   1.000
_cell.angle_alpha   90.00
_cell.angle_beta   90.00
_cell.angle_gamma   90.00
#
_symmetry.space_group_name_H-M   'P 1'
#
loop_
_entity.id
_entity.type
_entity.pdbx_description
1 polymer ?
#
loop_
_entity_poly.entity_id
_entity_poly.type
_entity_poly.pdbx_seq_one_letter_code
_entity_poly.pdbx_strand_id
1 'polypeptide(L)'
;MAEEHELGEPSDDVVHLGKFLEVAQTWPETEWYGRAMAMLHYGAFYIERFPFEETFENDLAATVALARSYRQLQAAWVVTSHGFLAESRNLLRAVYESAGLARVLAKEPKLAEQWIRDGKWFPDVRVRQWLSDVRRDSPEEVEKYQHFYTEASAWAHPTAESCMGQISVEEDHFYLNPAITFEEHACQETVALIASTALFACFAFRNAVVDERAIDPAWRRDMYDLAREMSRESMPHLDRDWEAENAHYDAVMANLRDRRYLNGQLRTHPRAYANLKPQEPK
;
A
#
# COMPACT_ATOMS: atom_id res chain seq x y z
N MET A 1 -0.75 -40.74 -38.75
CA MET A 1 0.52 -40.42 -38.09
C MET A 1 0.29 -39.11 -37.38
N ALA A 2 0.28 -39.11 -36.05
CA ALA A 2 0.26 -37.87 -35.29
C ALA A 2 1.69 -37.35 -35.30
N GLU A 3 1.90 -36.15 -35.85
CA GLU A 3 3.16 -35.42 -35.66
C GLU A 3 3.23 -35.07 -34.18
N GLU A 4 4.09 -35.77 -33.44
CA GLU A 4 4.58 -35.29 -32.16
C GLU A 4 5.35 -34.00 -32.46
N HIS A 5 4.68 -32.86 -32.27
CA HIS A 5 5.40 -31.60 -32.13
C HIS A 5 6.29 -31.75 -30.90
N GLU A 6 7.60 -31.89 -31.12
CA GLU A 6 8.60 -31.66 -30.08
C GLU A 6 8.32 -30.26 -29.52
N LEU A 7 7.70 -30.22 -28.34
CA LEU A 7 7.65 -29.01 -27.53
C LEU A 7 9.11 -28.70 -27.24
N GLY A 8 9.64 -27.64 -27.85
CA GLY A 8 11.01 -27.20 -27.64
C GLY A 8 11.29 -26.95 -26.15
N GLU A 9 12.56 -26.73 -25.81
CA GLU A 9 12.96 -26.43 -24.43
C GLU A 9 12.08 -25.29 -23.85
N PRO A 10 11.61 -25.43 -22.60
CA PRO A 10 10.79 -24.40 -21.98
C PRO A 10 11.58 -23.08 -21.93
N SER A 11 10.89 -21.97 -22.15
CA SER A 11 11.49 -20.65 -22.09
C SER A 11 12.02 -20.34 -20.68
N ASP A 12 13.03 -19.46 -20.62
CA ASP A 12 13.73 -19.10 -19.37
C ASP A 12 12.78 -18.65 -18.24
N ASP A 13 11.70 -17.94 -18.57
CA ASP A 13 10.68 -17.48 -17.62
C ASP A 13 9.87 -18.64 -17.02
N VAL A 14 9.61 -19.70 -17.80
CA VAL A 14 8.92 -20.91 -17.33
C VAL A 14 9.84 -21.72 -16.41
N VAL A 15 11.13 -21.82 -16.76
CA VAL A 15 12.13 -22.45 -15.90
C VAL A 15 12.30 -21.67 -14.60
N HIS A 16 12.34 -20.34 -14.67
CA HIS A 16 12.40 -19.45 -13.52
C HIS A 16 11.18 -19.65 -12.62
N LEU A 17 9.97 -19.65 -13.19
CA LEU A 17 8.72 -19.86 -12.46
C LEU A 17 8.69 -21.17 -11.70
N GLY A 18 9.15 -22.27 -12.33
CA GLY A 18 9.25 -23.57 -11.67
C GLY A 18 10.12 -23.49 -10.41
N LYS A 19 11.34 -22.96 -10.55
CA LYS A 19 12.28 -22.78 -9.43
C LYS A 19 11.73 -21.84 -8.35
N PHE A 20 11.15 -20.72 -8.75
CA PHE A 20 10.54 -19.76 -7.83
C PHE A 20 9.46 -20.41 -6.97
N LEU A 21 8.55 -21.18 -7.58
CA LEU A 21 7.47 -21.85 -6.85
C LEU A 21 7.98 -22.94 -5.89
N GLU A 22 9.09 -23.59 -6.21
CA GLU A 22 9.72 -24.59 -5.34
C GLU A 22 10.27 -23.98 -4.05
N VAL A 23 10.94 -22.82 -4.15
CA VAL A 23 11.63 -22.23 -3.00
C VAL A 23 10.81 -21.17 -2.27
N ALA A 24 9.95 -20.41 -2.96
CA ALA A 24 9.29 -19.25 -2.38
C ALA A 24 8.38 -19.59 -1.19
N GLN A 25 7.85 -20.82 -1.14
CA GLN A 25 7.01 -21.27 -0.02
C GLN A 25 7.79 -21.41 1.30
N THR A 26 9.12 -21.51 1.23
CA THR A 26 9.99 -21.64 2.40
C THR A 26 10.39 -20.28 2.98
N TRP A 27 10.17 -19.20 2.23
CA TRP A 27 10.54 -17.85 2.64
C TRP A 27 9.46 -17.23 3.55
N PRO A 28 9.83 -16.70 4.73
CA PRO A 28 8.88 -15.99 5.58
C PRO A 28 8.25 -14.78 4.88
N GLU A 29 8.97 -14.16 3.94
CA GLU A 29 8.49 -13.01 3.16
C GLU A 29 7.23 -13.34 2.34
N THR A 30 7.08 -14.59 1.89
CA THR A 30 5.88 -15.05 1.18
C THR A 30 4.66 -15.07 2.10
N GLU A 31 4.84 -15.52 3.34
CA GLU A 31 3.77 -15.48 4.35
C GLU A 31 3.42 -14.04 4.72
N TRP A 32 4.42 -13.19 4.92
CA TRP A 32 4.23 -11.77 5.20
C TRP A 32 3.44 -11.07 4.11
N TYR A 33 3.80 -11.31 2.84
CA TYR A 33 3.04 -10.81 1.69
C TYR A 33 1.59 -11.30 1.71
N GLY A 34 1.37 -12.60 1.93
CA GLY A 34 0.02 -13.17 2.00
C GLY A 34 -0.85 -12.52 3.08
N ARG A 35 -0.30 -12.34 4.29
CA ARG A 35 -0.97 -11.68 5.42
C ARG A 35 -1.28 -10.21 5.12
N ALA A 36 -0.30 -9.46 4.60
CA ALA A 36 -0.50 -8.07 4.22
C ALA A 36 -1.55 -7.90 3.13
N MET A 37 -1.55 -8.77 2.12
CA MET A 37 -2.55 -8.74 1.04
C MET A 37 -3.95 -9.10 1.53
N ALA A 38 -4.08 -10.05 2.47
CA ALA A 38 -5.37 -10.37 3.08
C ALA A 38 -5.94 -9.17 3.85
N MET A 39 -5.11 -8.48 4.64
CA MET A 39 -5.49 -7.26 5.36
C MET A 39 -5.86 -6.12 4.40
N LEU A 40 -5.05 -5.88 3.37
CA LEU A 40 -5.32 -4.85 2.36
C LEU A 40 -6.59 -5.15 1.58
N HIS A 41 -6.82 -6.41 1.21
CA HIS A 41 -8.04 -6.82 0.52
C HIS A 41 -9.28 -6.54 1.38
N TYR A 42 -9.23 -6.96 2.65
CA TYR A 42 -10.30 -6.71 3.60
C TYR A 42 -10.61 -5.21 3.70
N GLY A 43 -9.58 -4.36 3.87
CA GLY A 43 -9.77 -2.92 3.98
C GLY A 43 -10.24 -2.23 2.69
N ALA A 44 -9.59 -2.51 1.56
CA ALA A 44 -9.83 -1.82 0.29
C ALA A 44 -11.13 -2.24 -0.41
N PHE A 45 -11.59 -3.47 -0.19
CA PHE A 45 -12.78 -4.03 -0.84
C PHE A 45 -13.93 -4.32 0.13
N TYR A 46 -13.86 -3.82 1.38
CA TYR A 46 -15.00 -3.90 2.30
C TYR A 46 -16.26 -3.23 1.75
N ILE A 47 -16.09 -2.13 1.00
CA ILE A 47 -17.16 -1.38 0.35
C ILE A 47 -17.06 -1.60 -1.17
N GLU A 48 -17.97 -2.40 -1.70
CA GLU A 48 -18.03 -2.68 -3.14
C GLU A 48 -19.01 -1.77 -3.90
N ARG A 49 -19.85 -1.02 -3.17
CA ARG A 49 -20.91 -0.20 -3.75
C ARG A 49 -20.82 1.23 -3.25
N PHE A 50 -20.74 2.15 -4.19
CA PHE A 50 -20.68 3.58 -3.98
C PHE A 50 -21.88 4.27 -4.65
N PRO A 51 -23.01 4.46 -3.95
CA PRO A 51 -24.16 5.16 -4.51
C PRO A 51 -23.80 6.62 -4.82
N PHE A 52 -24.07 7.09 -6.03
CA PHE A 52 -23.72 8.46 -6.47
C PHE A 52 -24.25 9.56 -5.53
N GLU A 53 -25.46 9.38 -5.01
CA GLU A 53 -26.12 10.38 -4.15
C GLU A 53 -25.51 10.48 -2.75
N GLU A 54 -24.76 9.46 -2.33
CA GLU A 54 -24.29 9.30 -0.94
C GLU A 54 -22.75 9.27 -0.83
N THR A 55 -22.06 9.12 -1.96
CA THR A 55 -20.60 8.99 -2.03
C THR A 55 -19.94 10.34 -2.21
N PHE A 56 -19.00 10.68 -1.32
CA PHE A 56 -18.09 11.80 -1.57
C PHE A 56 -17.05 11.40 -2.62
N GLU A 57 -16.77 12.28 -3.56
CA GLU A 57 -15.88 12.00 -4.70
C GLU A 57 -14.47 11.62 -4.25
N ASN A 58 -13.98 12.23 -3.16
CA ASN A 58 -12.68 11.94 -2.58
C ASN A 58 -12.60 10.54 -1.98
N ASP A 59 -13.69 10.05 -1.37
CA ASP A 59 -13.73 8.71 -0.79
C ASP A 59 -13.65 7.66 -1.91
N LEU A 60 -14.42 7.86 -2.99
CA LEU A 60 -14.36 7.00 -4.17
C LEU A 60 -12.97 7.02 -4.81
N ALA A 61 -12.37 8.20 -4.98
CA ALA A 61 -11.05 8.33 -5.57
C ALA A 61 -9.96 7.67 -4.70
N ALA A 62 -10.04 7.82 -3.37
CA ALA A 62 -9.13 7.17 -2.43
C ALA A 62 -9.27 5.65 -2.46
N THR A 63 -10.50 5.11 -2.49
CA THR A 63 -10.74 3.67 -2.63
C THR A 63 -10.19 3.14 -3.96
N VAL A 64 -10.38 3.85 -5.08
CA VAL A 64 -9.83 3.45 -6.38
C VAL A 64 -8.31 3.42 -6.35
N ALA A 65 -7.67 4.40 -5.70
CA ALA A 65 -6.22 4.44 -5.57
C ALA A 65 -5.66 3.28 -4.70
N LEU A 66 -6.38 2.87 -3.64
CA LEU A 66 -6.04 1.68 -2.85
C LEU A 66 -6.29 0.38 -3.63
N ALA A 67 -7.40 0.27 -4.35
CA ALA A 67 -7.69 -0.88 -5.20
C ALA A 67 -6.62 -1.04 -6.30
N ARG A 68 -6.15 0.07 -6.87
CA ARG A 68 -5.02 0.09 -7.82
C ARG A 68 -3.75 -0.43 -7.16
N SER A 69 -3.42 0.05 -5.97
CA SER A 69 -2.27 -0.43 -5.17
C SER A 69 -2.32 -1.94 -4.97
N TYR A 70 -3.48 -2.47 -4.57
CA TYR A 70 -3.69 -3.91 -4.41
C TYR A 70 -3.43 -4.69 -5.71
N ARG A 71 -3.99 -4.25 -6.84
CA ARG A 71 -3.78 -4.90 -8.14
C ARG A 71 -2.33 -4.84 -8.61
N GLN A 72 -1.64 -3.74 -8.35
CA GLN A 72 -0.22 -3.57 -8.69
C GLN A 72 0.69 -4.48 -7.86
N LEU A 73 0.36 -4.72 -6.58
CA LEU A 73 1.05 -5.72 -5.75
C LEU A 73 0.87 -7.14 -6.29
N GLN A 74 -0.36 -7.50 -6.70
CA GLN A 74 -0.61 -8.80 -7.37
C GLN A 74 0.19 -8.94 -8.66
N ALA A 75 0.24 -7.87 -9.47
CA ALA A 75 1.04 -7.86 -10.69
C ALA A 75 2.53 -8.01 -10.39
N ALA A 76 3.06 -7.28 -9.38
CA ALA A 76 4.45 -7.36 -8.95
C ALA A 76 4.84 -8.79 -8.51
N TRP A 77 3.95 -9.49 -7.81
CA TRP A 77 4.15 -10.91 -7.49
C TRP A 77 4.29 -11.78 -8.74
N VAL A 78 3.36 -11.64 -9.70
CA VAL A 78 3.38 -12.43 -10.94
C VAL A 78 4.61 -12.15 -11.79
N VAL A 79 5.01 -10.88 -11.94
CA VAL A 79 6.20 -10.56 -12.73
C VAL A 79 7.48 -11.03 -12.03
N THR A 80 7.54 -10.96 -10.69
CA THR A 80 8.65 -11.53 -9.89
C THR A 80 8.75 -13.02 -10.08
N SER A 81 7.62 -13.75 -10.06
CA SER A 81 7.64 -15.20 -10.23
C SER A 81 8.11 -15.65 -11.61
N HIS A 82 8.11 -14.76 -12.61
CA HIS A 82 8.65 -15.02 -13.95
C HIS A 82 10.04 -14.41 -14.16
N GLY A 83 10.67 -13.86 -13.10
CA GLY A 83 12.04 -13.33 -13.14
C GLY A 83 12.18 -11.88 -13.58
N PHE A 84 11.09 -11.14 -13.77
CA PHE A 84 11.09 -9.73 -14.15
C PHE A 84 11.23 -8.79 -12.93
N LEU A 85 12.35 -8.93 -12.21
CA LEU A 85 12.55 -8.27 -10.92
C LEU A 85 12.63 -6.73 -11.03
N ALA A 86 13.09 -6.19 -12.15
CA ALA A 86 13.15 -4.75 -12.38
C ALA A 86 11.74 -4.17 -12.60
N GLU A 87 10.92 -4.86 -13.37
CA GLU A 87 9.52 -4.54 -13.60
C GLU A 87 8.71 -4.59 -12.30
N SER A 88 9.00 -5.55 -11.42
CA SER A 88 8.44 -5.59 -10.07
C SER A 88 8.70 -4.31 -9.30
N ARG A 89 9.96 -3.82 -9.27
CA ARG A 89 10.33 -2.57 -8.57
C ARG A 89 9.61 -1.35 -9.14
N ASN A 90 9.46 -1.28 -10.46
CA ASN A 90 8.65 -0.24 -11.13
C ASN A 90 7.19 -0.25 -10.65
N LEU A 91 6.59 -1.45 -10.56
CA LEU A 91 5.22 -1.61 -10.05
C LEU A 91 5.11 -1.19 -8.58
N LEU A 92 6.10 -1.53 -7.74
CA LEU A 92 6.11 -1.15 -6.32
C LEU A 92 6.14 0.38 -6.13
N ARG A 93 6.85 1.14 -6.97
CA ARG A 93 6.74 2.61 -6.94
C ARG A 93 5.32 3.07 -7.21
N ALA A 94 4.65 2.49 -8.20
CA ALA A 94 3.29 2.88 -8.53
C ALA A 94 2.31 2.53 -7.39
N VAL A 95 2.58 1.48 -6.61
CA VAL A 95 1.88 1.16 -5.36
C VAL A 95 2.10 2.27 -4.32
N TYR A 96 3.35 2.69 -4.10
CA TYR A 96 3.67 3.78 -3.17
C TYR A 96 2.92 5.07 -3.53
N GLU A 97 2.92 5.44 -4.81
CA GLU A 97 2.23 6.64 -5.30
C GLU A 97 0.72 6.52 -5.13
N SER A 98 0.13 5.38 -5.49
CA SER A 98 -1.31 5.15 -5.42
C SER A 98 -1.82 5.12 -3.97
N ALA A 99 -1.15 4.38 -3.09
CA ALA A 99 -1.51 4.29 -1.68
C ALA A 99 -1.27 5.63 -0.95
N GLY A 100 -0.16 6.32 -1.26
CA GLY A 100 0.13 7.66 -0.75
C GLY A 100 -0.92 8.68 -1.17
N LEU A 101 -1.33 8.66 -2.43
CA LEU A 101 -2.39 9.54 -2.96
C LEU A 101 -3.73 9.27 -2.30
N ALA A 102 -4.08 8.00 -2.03
CA ALA A 102 -5.34 7.65 -1.35
C ALA A 102 -5.47 8.36 0.00
N ARG A 103 -4.41 8.35 0.81
CA ARG A 103 -4.39 9.08 2.09
C ARG A 103 -4.55 10.58 1.90
N VAL A 104 -3.86 11.17 0.91
CA VAL A 104 -3.92 12.62 0.66
C VAL A 104 -5.30 13.03 0.17
N LEU A 105 -5.94 12.24 -0.69
CA LEU A 105 -7.32 12.45 -1.13
C LEU A 105 -8.30 12.45 0.05
N ALA A 106 -8.13 11.53 1.00
CA ALA A 106 -9.01 11.42 2.15
C ALA A 106 -8.84 12.56 3.18
N LYS A 107 -7.61 13.09 3.36
CA LYS A 107 -7.28 14.04 4.44
C LYS A 107 -7.03 15.47 3.98
N GLU A 108 -6.43 15.65 2.80
CA GLU A 108 -6.02 16.95 2.27
C GLU A 108 -6.40 17.10 0.77
N PRO A 109 -7.70 17.19 0.43
CA PRO A 109 -8.15 17.21 -0.98
C PRO A 109 -7.50 18.30 -1.83
N LYS A 110 -7.23 19.48 -1.25
CA LYS A 110 -6.54 20.59 -1.94
C LYS A 110 -5.11 20.25 -2.31
N LEU A 111 -4.41 19.48 -1.47
CA LEU A 111 -3.05 19.03 -1.74
C LEU A 111 -3.06 17.90 -2.78
N ALA A 112 -4.03 16.99 -2.70
CA ALA A 112 -4.25 15.95 -3.71
C ALA A 112 -4.55 16.56 -5.09
N GLU A 113 -5.34 17.63 -5.17
CA GLU A 113 -5.61 18.32 -6.43
C GLU A 113 -4.34 18.91 -7.04
N GLN A 114 -3.47 19.53 -6.23
CA GLN A 114 -2.17 20.02 -6.69
C GLN A 114 -1.27 18.87 -7.19
N TRP A 115 -1.32 17.72 -6.53
CA TRP A 115 -0.58 16.53 -6.95
C TRP A 115 -1.08 16.04 -8.32
N ILE A 116 -2.39 15.90 -8.50
CA ILE A 116 -3.00 15.37 -9.73
C ILE A 116 -2.88 16.36 -10.90
N ARG A 117 -3.16 17.66 -10.68
CA ARG A 117 -3.25 18.65 -11.76
C ARG A 117 -1.92 19.28 -12.14
N ASP A 118 -1.09 19.63 -11.17
CA ASP A 118 0.16 20.35 -11.45
C ASP A 118 1.32 19.41 -11.74
N GLY A 119 1.11 18.08 -11.63
CA GLY A 119 2.19 17.10 -11.64
C GLY A 119 3.22 17.35 -10.54
N LYS A 120 2.89 18.21 -9.55
CA LYS A 120 3.69 18.47 -8.37
C LYS A 120 3.56 17.25 -7.49
N TRP A 121 4.37 16.26 -7.80
CA TRP A 121 4.67 15.22 -6.86
C TRP A 121 5.08 15.93 -5.57
N PHE A 122 4.28 15.74 -4.52
CA PHE A 122 4.71 16.08 -3.19
C PHE A 122 5.45 14.84 -2.73
N PRO A 123 6.80 14.82 -2.86
CA PRO A 123 7.56 13.82 -2.15
C PRO A 123 7.14 13.91 -0.70
N ASP A 124 7.17 12.76 -0.07
CA ASP A 124 6.69 12.43 1.26
C ASP A 124 7.05 13.44 2.38
N VAL A 125 7.72 14.58 2.15
CA VAL A 125 8.04 15.67 3.10
C VAL A 125 6.93 15.99 4.10
N ARG A 126 5.65 16.08 3.72
CA ARG A 126 4.57 16.32 4.71
C ARG A 126 4.21 15.09 5.54
N VAL A 127 4.46 13.90 5.02
CA VAL A 127 4.34 12.63 5.72
C VAL A 127 5.56 12.35 6.57
N ARG A 128 6.75 12.75 6.12
CA ARG A 128 8.01 12.81 6.85
C ARG A 128 7.86 13.79 8.00
N GLN A 129 7.23 14.95 7.77
CA GLN A 129 6.89 15.92 8.80
C GLN A 129 5.85 15.33 9.76
N TRP A 130 4.76 14.74 9.27
CA TRP A 130 3.74 14.12 10.13
C TRP A 130 4.27 12.89 10.89
N LEU A 131 5.09 12.03 10.30
CA LEU A 131 5.80 10.94 10.98
C LEU A 131 6.78 11.50 11.99
N SER A 132 7.52 12.57 11.67
CA SER A 132 8.40 13.29 12.60
C SER A 132 7.64 14.02 13.72
N ASP A 133 6.41 14.46 13.45
CA ASP A 133 5.58 15.23 14.37
C ASP A 133 4.74 14.30 15.28
N VAL A 134 4.42 13.08 14.80
CA VAL A 134 3.61 12.07 15.50
C VAL A 134 4.47 10.96 16.13
N ARG A 135 5.63 10.63 15.56
CA ARG A 135 6.62 9.71 16.15
C ARG A 135 7.73 10.53 16.80
N ARG A 136 7.92 10.35 18.11
CA ARG A 136 9.14 10.76 18.83
C ARG A 136 10.30 9.78 18.55
N ASP A 137 10.51 9.38 17.30
CA ASP A 137 11.56 8.42 16.95
C ASP A 137 12.84 9.15 16.55
N SER A 138 13.99 8.52 16.83
CA SER A 138 15.33 9.11 16.68
C SER A 138 15.67 9.41 15.20
N PRO A 139 16.61 10.34 14.94
CA PRO A 139 17.04 10.71 13.59
C PRO A 139 17.44 9.54 12.67
N GLU A 140 17.94 8.44 13.22
CA GLU A 140 18.36 7.23 12.48
C GLU A 140 17.20 6.51 11.77
N GLU A 141 16.00 6.49 12.34
CA GLU A 141 14.84 5.82 11.74
C GLU A 141 14.28 6.59 10.52
N VAL A 142 14.41 7.91 10.55
CA VAL A 142 14.09 8.78 9.41
C VAL A 142 15.10 8.55 8.27
N GLU A 143 16.35 8.28 8.60
CA GLU A 143 17.44 8.04 7.65
C GLU A 143 17.30 6.68 6.94
N LYS A 144 16.95 5.60 7.68
CA LYS A 144 16.64 4.27 7.09
C LYS A 144 15.51 4.34 6.05
N TYR A 145 14.43 5.07 6.37
CA TYR A 145 13.32 5.27 5.44
C TYR A 145 13.71 6.12 4.22
N GLN A 146 14.54 7.15 4.42
CA GLN A 146 15.08 7.96 3.33
C GLN A 146 15.96 7.14 2.37
N HIS A 147 16.75 6.20 2.90
CA HIS A 147 17.58 5.31 2.10
C HIS A 147 16.72 4.43 1.18
N PHE A 148 15.75 3.72 1.78
CA PHE A 148 14.80 2.88 1.04
C PHE A 148 14.07 3.67 -0.06
N TYR A 149 13.62 4.89 0.22
CA TYR A 149 12.91 5.73 -0.74
C TYR A 149 13.79 6.24 -1.87
N THR A 150 15.04 6.57 -1.57
CA THR A 150 16.04 7.00 -2.55
C THR A 150 16.36 5.85 -3.49
N GLU A 151 16.56 4.65 -2.95
CA GLU A 151 16.71 3.42 -3.74
C GLU A 151 15.45 3.17 -4.58
N ALA A 152 14.26 3.07 -3.98
CA ALA A 152 13.02 2.81 -4.70
C ALA A 152 12.71 3.84 -5.81
N SER A 153 13.09 5.11 -5.62
CA SER A 153 12.97 6.16 -6.64
C SER A 153 14.00 6.02 -7.75
N ALA A 154 15.24 5.64 -7.40
CA ALA A 154 16.33 5.36 -8.33
C ALA A 154 16.11 4.08 -9.15
N TRP A 155 15.14 3.24 -8.79
CA TRP A 155 14.73 2.04 -9.53
C TRP A 155 13.53 2.24 -10.46
N ALA A 156 12.96 3.44 -10.57
CA ALA A 156 11.67 3.59 -11.27
C ALA A 156 11.50 4.85 -12.15
N HIS A 157 12.58 5.55 -12.46
CA HIS A 157 12.62 6.59 -13.50
C HIS A 157 12.98 5.99 -14.87
N PRO A 158 12.58 6.53 -16.03
CA PRO A 158 13.06 6.04 -17.34
C PRO A 158 14.58 6.19 -17.56
N THR A 159 15.23 7.04 -16.75
CA THR A 159 16.69 7.17 -16.66
C THR A 159 17.26 6.54 -15.38
N ALA A 160 16.43 5.79 -14.65
CA ALA A 160 16.89 5.00 -13.52
C ALA A 160 17.69 3.82 -14.02
N GLU A 161 18.51 3.29 -13.11
CA GLU A 161 19.14 1.98 -13.18
C GLU A 161 18.16 0.81 -13.41
N SER A 162 16.86 1.07 -13.57
CA SER A 162 15.79 0.09 -13.78
C SER A 162 15.89 -0.66 -15.11
N CYS A 163 16.44 -0.05 -16.16
CA CYS A 163 16.84 -0.76 -17.37
C CYS A 163 18.18 -1.50 -17.21
N MET A 164 18.93 -1.23 -16.14
CA MET A 164 20.22 -1.86 -15.84
C MET A 164 20.08 -3.19 -15.08
N GLY A 165 18.88 -3.62 -14.69
CA GLY A 165 18.69 -4.99 -14.20
C GLY A 165 19.04 -6.05 -15.25
N GLN A 166 18.93 -5.70 -16.53
CA GLN A 166 19.42 -6.48 -17.65
C GLN A 166 20.87 -6.13 -18.03
N ILE A 167 21.58 -5.31 -17.26
CA ILE A 167 22.93 -4.87 -17.57
C ILE A 167 23.87 -5.18 -16.39
N SER A 168 24.73 -6.18 -16.51
CA SER A 168 25.83 -6.35 -15.56
C SER A 168 27.00 -5.43 -15.92
N VAL A 169 27.64 -4.86 -14.89
CA VAL A 169 28.84 -4.02 -15.03
C VAL A 169 30.03 -4.84 -14.57
N GLU A 170 30.99 -5.09 -15.46
CA GLU A 170 32.30 -5.63 -15.09
C GLU A 170 33.37 -4.54 -15.27
N GLU A 171 34.63 -4.80 -14.86
CA GLU A 171 35.69 -3.79 -14.74
C GLU A 171 35.95 -2.99 -16.04
N ASP A 172 35.58 -3.51 -17.21
CA ASP A 172 35.84 -2.89 -18.51
C ASP A 172 34.61 -2.74 -19.44
N HIS A 173 33.47 -3.40 -19.17
CA HIS A 173 32.31 -3.38 -20.07
C HIS A 173 30.95 -3.47 -19.35
N PHE A 174 29.91 -3.03 -20.07
CA PHE A 174 28.51 -3.30 -19.75
C PHE A 174 28.02 -4.51 -20.56
N TYR A 175 27.41 -5.49 -19.89
CA TYR A 175 26.88 -6.69 -20.53
C TYR A 175 25.36 -6.69 -20.45
N LEU A 176 24.70 -6.74 -21.60
CA LEU A 176 23.27 -7.03 -21.64
C LEU A 176 23.06 -8.51 -21.31
N ASN A 177 22.23 -8.80 -20.31
CA ASN A 177 21.75 -10.11 -19.93
C ASN A 177 20.37 -10.33 -20.57
N PRO A 178 20.31 -10.93 -21.77
CA PRO A 178 19.04 -11.18 -22.47
C PRO A 178 18.25 -12.34 -21.87
N ALA A 179 18.90 -13.16 -21.02
CA ALA A 179 18.33 -14.37 -20.44
C ALA A 179 17.77 -14.09 -19.05
N ILE A 180 16.66 -14.76 -18.72
CA ILE A 180 16.08 -14.72 -17.38
C ILE A 180 16.71 -15.84 -16.56
N THR A 181 17.66 -15.49 -15.70
CA THR A 181 18.29 -16.45 -14.79
C THR A 181 17.62 -16.43 -13.43
N PHE A 182 17.37 -17.61 -12.87
CA PHE A 182 16.92 -17.72 -11.48
C PHE A 182 18.10 -17.48 -10.54
N GLU A 183 18.00 -16.43 -9.73
CA GLU A 183 18.92 -16.11 -8.65
C GLU A 183 18.08 -15.99 -7.36
N GLU A 184 18.31 -16.93 -6.44
CA GLU A 184 17.42 -17.13 -5.29
C GLU A 184 17.38 -15.90 -4.37
N HIS A 185 18.55 -15.29 -4.12
CA HIS A 185 18.69 -14.18 -3.19
C HIS A 185 17.95 -12.93 -3.71
N ALA A 186 18.16 -12.54 -4.96
CA ALA A 186 17.50 -11.40 -5.59
C ALA A 186 15.98 -11.58 -5.67
N CYS A 187 15.50 -12.81 -5.90
CA CYS A 187 14.08 -13.13 -5.84
C CYS A 187 13.54 -12.96 -4.42
N GLN A 188 14.22 -13.50 -3.41
CA GLN A 188 13.82 -13.37 -2.01
C GLN A 188 13.77 -11.90 -1.56
N GLU A 189 14.79 -11.10 -1.90
CA GLU A 189 14.81 -9.65 -1.63
C GLU A 189 13.64 -8.93 -2.30
N THR A 190 13.34 -9.29 -3.56
CA THR A 190 12.21 -8.69 -4.28
C THR A 190 10.87 -9.05 -3.61
N VAL A 191 10.72 -10.29 -3.12
CA VAL A 191 9.54 -10.70 -2.35
C VAL A 191 9.45 -9.94 -1.02
N ALA A 192 10.58 -9.71 -0.33
CA ALA A 192 10.63 -8.87 0.87
C ALA A 192 10.15 -7.43 0.59
N LEU A 193 10.58 -6.86 -0.55
CA LEU A 193 10.15 -5.53 -1.00
C LEU A 193 8.65 -5.49 -1.30
N ILE A 194 8.10 -6.53 -1.95
CA ILE A 194 6.66 -6.63 -2.21
C ILE A 194 5.88 -6.71 -0.89
N ALA A 195 6.32 -7.56 0.05
CA ALA A 195 5.68 -7.72 1.35
C ALA A 195 5.66 -6.40 2.15
N SER A 196 6.80 -5.70 2.20
CA SER A 196 6.93 -4.44 2.94
C SER A 196 6.11 -3.31 2.30
N THR A 197 6.04 -3.27 0.97
CA THR A 197 5.18 -2.34 0.24
C THR A 197 3.69 -2.64 0.48
N ALA A 198 3.29 -3.91 0.57
CA ALA A 198 1.92 -4.29 0.91
C ALA A 198 1.55 -3.86 2.33
N LEU A 199 2.46 -4.03 3.29
CA LEU A 199 2.29 -3.52 4.65
C LEU A 199 2.21 -1.98 4.67
N PHE A 200 3.04 -1.29 3.89
CA PHE A 200 2.93 0.17 3.73
C PHE A 200 1.54 0.59 3.23
N ALA A 201 0.99 -0.11 2.23
CA ALA A 201 -0.36 0.18 1.73
C ALA A 201 -1.45 -0.03 2.81
N CYS A 202 -1.28 -1.00 3.72
CA CYS A 202 -2.14 -1.16 4.89
C CYS A 202 -2.05 0.05 5.83
N PHE A 203 -0.84 0.54 6.13
CA PHE A 203 -0.67 1.76 6.93
C PHE A 203 -1.24 3.00 6.24
N ALA A 204 -1.10 3.10 4.91
CA ALA A 204 -1.69 4.18 4.14
C ALA A 204 -3.23 4.14 4.20
N PHE A 205 -3.84 2.95 4.11
CA PHE A 205 -5.27 2.75 4.32
C PHE A 205 -5.69 3.20 5.73
N ARG A 206 -5.03 2.72 6.79
CA ARG A 206 -5.31 3.16 8.18
C ARG A 206 -5.31 4.69 8.28
N ASN A 207 -4.30 5.34 7.70
CA ASN A 207 -4.14 6.78 7.76
C ASN A 207 -5.13 7.55 6.88
N ALA A 208 -5.75 6.90 5.89
CA ALA A 208 -6.81 7.48 5.07
C ALA A 208 -8.14 7.56 5.84
N VAL A 209 -8.38 6.64 6.78
CA VAL A 209 -9.62 6.62 7.58
C VAL A 209 -9.69 7.85 8.50
N VAL A 210 -10.89 8.43 8.64
CA VAL A 210 -11.15 9.62 9.46
C VAL A 210 -10.70 9.42 10.91
N ASP A 211 -11.07 8.30 11.50
CA ASP A 211 -10.70 7.88 12.86
C ASP A 211 -10.19 6.42 12.82
N GLU A 212 -8.95 6.20 13.25
CA GLU A 212 -8.37 4.85 13.31
C GLU A 212 -9.13 3.91 14.25
N ARG A 213 -9.82 4.46 15.25
CA ARG A 213 -10.59 3.69 16.23
C ARG A 213 -11.89 3.13 15.65
N ALA A 214 -12.29 3.60 14.47
CA ALA A 214 -13.38 3.01 13.72
C ALA A 214 -12.95 1.75 12.92
N ILE A 215 -11.66 1.40 12.92
CA ILE A 215 -11.14 0.18 12.31
C ILE A 215 -11.11 -0.92 13.38
N ASP A 216 -11.53 -2.12 12.99
CA ASP A 216 -11.47 -3.33 13.80
C ASP A 216 -10.08 -3.44 14.50
N PRO A 217 -10.03 -3.48 15.84
CA PRO A 217 -8.78 -3.60 16.58
C PRO A 217 -8.00 -4.88 16.25
N ALA A 218 -8.66 -5.98 15.89
CA ALA A 218 -7.98 -7.21 15.47
C ALA A 218 -7.18 -6.97 14.18
N TRP A 219 -7.78 -6.30 13.20
CA TRP A 219 -7.08 -5.93 11.96
C TRP A 219 -5.86 -5.03 12.23
N ARG A 220 -6.00 -4.05 13.13
CA ARG A 220 -4.89 -3.15 13.50
C ARG A 220 -3.78 -3.88 14.25
N ARG A 221 -4.14 -4.82 15.13
CA ARG A 221 -3.19 -5.65 15.86
C ARG A 221 -2.40 -6.54 14.92
N ASP A 222 -3.07 -7.24 14.00
CA ASP A 222 -2.42 -8.10 13.01
C ASP A 222 -1.42 -7.32 12.15
N MET A 223 -1.79 -6.09 11.75
CA MET A 223 -0.90 -5.19 11.01
C MET A 223 0.34 -4.79 11.82
N TYR A 224 0.20 -4.49 13.11
CA TYR A 224 1.32 -4.09 13.97
C TYR A 224 2.22 -5.27 14.32
N ASP A 225 1.64 -6.45 14.58
CA ASP A 225 2.38 -7.67 14.84
C ASP A 225 3.19 -8.07 13.59
N LEU A 226 2.60 -7.97 12.39
CA LEU A 226 3.34 -8.17 11.13
C LEU A 226 4.48 -7.16 10.94
N ALA A 227 4.26 -5.87 11.26
CA ALA A 227 5.31 -4.86 11.15
C ALA A 227 6.52 -5.15 12.04
N ARG A 228 6.28 -5.66 13.26
CA ARG A 228 7.33 -6.08 14.18
C ARG A 228 8.08 -7.30 13.69
N GLU A 229 7.35 -8.27 13.16
CA GLU A 229 7.93 -9.49 12.62
C GLU A 229 8.87 -9.21 11.45
N MET A 230 8.44 -8.34 10.52
CA MET A 230 9.22 -7.96 9.34
C MET A 230 10.45 -7.12 9.68
N SER A 231 10.30 -6.15 10.59
CA SER A 231 11.41 -5.27 10.99
C SER A 231 12.40 -5.95 11.91
N ARG A 232 11.97 -6.95 12.69
CA ARG A 232 12.73 -7.56 13.80
C ARG A 232 13.19 -6.53 14.84
N GLU A 233 12.54 -5.37 14.88
CA GLU A 233 12.88 -4.25 15.75
C GLU A 233 11.79 -4.04 16.81
N SER A 234 12.19 -3.47 17.94
CA SER A 234 11.23 -3.04 18.95
C SER A 234 10.48 -1.81 18.43
N MET A 235 9.16 -1.93 18.27
CA MET A 235 8.28 -0.83 17.85
C MET A 235 7.33 -0.44 19.00
N PRO A 236 7.83 0.22 20.06
CA PRO A 236 7.02 0.59 21.22
C PRO A 236 5.95 1.63 20.88
N HIS A 237 6.15 2.42 19.82
CA HIS A 237 5.13 3.34 19.33
C HIS A 237 3.89 2.63 18.75
N LEU A 238 3.97 1.32 18.52
CA LEU A 238 2.83 0.46 18.13
C LEU A 238 2.17 -0.25 19.32
N ASP A 239 2.73 -0.14 20.54
CA ASP A 239 2.12 -0.75 21.72
C ASP A 239 0.79 -0.07 22.07
N ARG A 240 -0.23 -0.91 22.28
CA ARG A 240 -1.61 -0.49 22.58
C ARG A 240 -2.21 -1.42 23.62
N ASP A 241 -3.10 -0.88 24.45
CA ASP A 241 -3.98 -1.69 25.28
C ASP A 241 -5.12 -2.22 24.41
N TRP A 242 -4.93 -3.43 23.88
CA TRP A 242 -5.89 -4.04 22.96
C TRP A 242 -7.23 -4.38 23.62
N GLU A 243 -7.26 -4.63 24.92
CA GLU A 243 -8.52 -4.86 25.65
C GLU A 243 -9.33 -3.57 25.72
N ALA A 244 -8.67 -2.45 26.06
CA ALA A 244 -9.32 -1.14 26.07
C ALA A 244 -9.76 -0.69 24.66
N GLU A 245 -8.94 -0.93 23.64
CA GLU A 245 -9.27 -0.63 22.23
C GLU A 245 -10.50 -1.44 21.76
N ASN A 246 -10.59 -2.73 22.11
CA ASN A 246 -11.76 -3.57 21.82
C ASN A 246 -13.01 -3.06 22.53
N ALA A 247 -12.93 -2.78 23.83
CA ALA A 247 -14.08 -2.26 24.58
C ALA A 247 -14.59 -0.92 24.02
N HIS A 248 -13.67 -0.04 23.58
CA HIS A 248 -14.04 1.21 22.94
C HIS A 248 -14.70 0.98 21.57
N TYR A 249 -14.12 0.12 20.74
CA TYR A 249 -14.68 -0.24 19.43
C TYR A 249 -16.10 -0.79 19.55
N ASP A 250 -16.32 -1.76 20.45
CA ASP A 250 -17.64 -2.34 20.71
C ASP A 250 -18.66 -1.27 21.14
N ALA A 251 -18.24 -0.34 22.01
CA ALA A 251 -19.10 0.77 22.43
C ALA A 251 -19.44 1.73 21.27
N VAL A 252 -18.49 2.02 20.38
CA VAL A 252 -18.73 2.84 19.18
C VAL A 252 -19.68 2.13 18.23
N MET A 253 -19.41 0.86 17.92
CA MET A 253 -20.23 0.05 17.01
C MET A 253 -21.66 -0.12 17.52
N ALA A 254 -21.85 -0.31 18.84
CA ALA A 254 -23.17 -0.40 19.45
C ALA A 254 -24.01 0.89 19.34
N ASN A 255 -23.35 2.04 19.17
CA ASN A 255 -23.99 3.35 19.06
C ASN A 255 -24.01 3.90 17.62
N LEU A 256 -23.47 3.16 16.65
CA LEU A 256 -23.51 3.57 15.25
C LEU A 256 -24.95 3.67 14.76
N ARG A 257 -25.26 4.81 14.15
CA ARG A 257 -26.52 5.04 13.45
C ARG A 257 -26.23 5.23 11.98
N ASP A 258 -27.13 4.71 11.16
CA ASP A 258 -27.06 4.89 9.72
C ASP A 258 -27.03 6.39 9.37
N ARG A 259 -26.13 6.78 8.46
CA ARG A 259 -25.98 8.16 7.99
C ARG A 259 -27.28 8.72 7.40
N ARG A 260 -28.21 7.89 6.91
CA ARG A 260 -29.54 8.33 6.44
C ARG A 260 -30.32 9.09 7.52
N TYR A 261 -30.07 8.82 8.80
CA TYR A 261 -30.68 9.56 9.91
C TYR A 261 -30.03 10.92 10.18
N LEU A 262 -28.83 11.18 9.64
CA LEU A 262 -28.07 12.42 9.85
C LEU A 262 -28.84 13.63 9.33
N ASN A 263 -29.47 13.56 8.17
CA ASN A 263 -30.25 14.67 7.63
C ASN A 263 -31.45 15.02 8.52
N GLY A 264 -32.13 14.01 9.08
CA GLY A 264 -33.22 14.20 10.03
C GLY A 264 -32.73 14.85 11.33
N GLN A 265 -31.59 14.41 11.86
CA GLN A 265 -30.98 15.00 13.04
C GLN A 265 -30.45 16.42 12.80
N LEU A 266 -29.76 16.68 11.69
CA LEU A 266 -29.28 18.01 11.35
C LEU A 266 -30.43 19.00 11.16
N ARG A 267 -31.59 18.56 10.65
CA ARG A 267 -32.79 19.41 10.56
C ARG A 267 -33.38 19.78 11.92
N THR A 268 -33.28 18.93 12.93
CA THR A 268 -33.84 19.19 14.27
C THR A 268 -32.82 19.70 15.27
N HIS A 269 -31.52 19.59 14.96
CA HIS A 269 -30.47 19.95 15.89
C HIS A 269 -30.34 21.49 16.00
N PRO A 270 -30.43 22.06 17.21
CA PRO A 270 -30.49 23.52 17.39
C PRO A 270 -29.19 24.24 16.98
N ARG A 271 -28.08 23.51 16.83
CA ARG A 271 -26.78 24.05 16.38
C ARG A 271 -26.44 23.74 14.92
N ALA A 272 -27.33 23.11 14.16
CA ALA A 272 -27.06 22.87 12.75
C ALA A 272 -27.09 24.19 11.97
N TYR A 273 -26.18 24.37 11.01
CA TYR A 273 -26.03 25.62 10.26
C TYR A 273 -27.33 26.12 9.62
N ALA A 274 -28.15 25.20 9.09
CA ALA A 274 -29.47 25.53 8.51
C ALA A 274 -30.45 26.11 9.54
N ASN A 275 -30.33 25.74 10.81
CA ASN A 275 -31.19 26.19 11.91
C ASN A 275 -30.64 27.44 12.62
N LEU A 276 -29.38 27.81 12.35
CA LEU A 276 -28.75 29.02 12.86
C LEU A 276 -29.09 30.25 12.01
N LYS A 277 -29.59 30.07 10.78
CA LYS A 277 -30.04 31.18 9.95
C LYS A 277 -31.43 31.63 10.40
N PRO A 278 -31.67 32.96 10.56
CA PRO A 278 -33.02 33.46 10.77
C PRO A 278 -33.88 33.05 9.58
N GLN A 279 -35.07 32.49 9.85
CA GLN A 279 -35.99 32.12 8.78
C GLN A 279 -36.37 33.38 8.01
N GLU A 280 -36.09 33.40 6.70
CA GLU A 280 -36.57 34.48 5.83
C GLU A 280 -38.11 34.52 5.92
N PRO A 281 -38.69 35.71 6.16
CA PRO A 281 -40.14 35.84 6.23
C PRO A 281 -40.75 35.42 4.89
N LYS A 282 -41.75 34.53 4.97
CA LYS A 282 -42.60 34.15 3.83
C LYS A 282 -43.44 35.32 3.35
#